data_AF-A0A2E8VW45-F1
#
_entry.id   AF-A0A2E8VW45-F1
#
_cell.length_a   1.000
_cell.length_b   1.000
_cell.length_c   1.000
_cell.angle_alpha   90.00
_cell.angle_beta   90.00
_cell.angle_gamma   90.00
#
_symmetry.space_group_name_H-M   'P 1'
#
loop_
_entity.id
_entity.type
_entity.pdbx_description
1 polymer ?
#
loop_
_entity_poly.entity_id
_entity_poly.type
_entity_poly.pdbx_seq_one_letter_code
_entity_poly.pdbx_strand_id
1 'polypeptide(L)' 'GGTDARLWRYKNIPAYVYGPTPTGMGSTNENVPIDVYLHLVKTHALSAYDYLTN' A
#
# COMPACT_ATOMS: atom_id res chain seq x y z
N GLY A 1 5.17 -12.48 -0.08
CA GLY A 1 3.70 -12.35 -0.11
C GLY A 1 3.21 -12.33 -1.54
N GLY A 2 2.16 -13.08 -1.85
CA GLY A 2 1.53 -13.09 -3.18
C GLY A 2 0.53 -11.95 -3.32
N THR A 3 1.01 -10.74 -3.58
CA THR A 3 0.16 -9.57 -3.77
C THR A 3 -0.35 -9.46 -5.21
N ASP A 4 -1.51 -8.85 -5.41
CA ASP A 4 -2.08 -8.62 -6.75
C ASP A 4 -1.22 -7.72 -7.65
N ALA A 5 -0.24 -6.98 -7.08
CA ALA A 5 0.77 -6.26 -7.86
C ALA A 5 1.45 -7.14 -8.93
N ARG A 6 1.54 -8.47 -8.71
CA ARG A 6 2.06 -9.40 -9.73
C ARG A 6 1.22 -9.43 -11.01
N LEU A 7 -0.10 -9.28 -10.89
CA LEU A 7 -1.03 -9.35 -12.04
C LEU A 7 -0.82 -8.18 -13.00
N TRP A 8 -0.49 -7.01 -12.44
CA TRP A 8 -0.11 -5.82 -13.21
C TRP A 8 1.24 -5.98 -13.89
N ARG A 9 2.21 -6.60 -13.21
CA ARG A 9 3.53 -6.90 -13.77
C ARG A 9 3.45 -7.81 -14.99
N TYR A 10 2.55 -8.79 -15.01
CA TYR A 10 2.32 -9.64 -16.20
C TYR A 10 1.84 -8.86 -17.43
N LYS A 11 1.30 -7.65 -17.23
CA LYS A 11 0.87 -6.75 -18.29
C LYS A 11 1.87 -5.64 -18.57
N ASN A 12 3.09 -5.71 -18.03
CA ASN A 12 4.10 -4.65 -18.07
C ASN A 12 3.63 -3.31 -17.50
N ILE A 13 2.65 -3.33 -16.58
CA ILE A 13 2.17 -2.13 -15.89
C ILE A 13 2.96 -2.00 -14.57
N PRO A 14 3.63 -0.85 -14.33
CA PRO A 14 4.29 -0.59 -13.06
C PRO A 14 3.30 -0.68 -11.89
N ALA A 15 3.64 -1.47 -10.88
CA ALA A 15 2.82 -1.63 -9.68
C ALA A 15 3.71 -1.85 -8.45
N TYR A 16 3.34 -1.21 -7.35
CA TYR A 16 4.07 -1.21 -6.09
C TYR A 16 3.19 -1.71 -4.95
N VAL A 17 3.78 -2.45 -4.02
CA VAL A 17 3.16 -2.83 -2.75
C VAL A 17 3.75 -1.93 -1.69
N TYR A 18 2.92 -1.10 -1.07
CA TYR A 18 3.32 -0.21 0.00
C TYR A 18 2.20 -0.16 1.04
N GLY A 19 2.55 -0.41 2.30
CA GLY A 19 1.58 -0.58 3.38
C GLY A 19 2.26 -0.78 4.72
N PRO A 20 1.48 -0.95 5.80
CA PRO A 20 2.01 -1.08 7.14
C PRO A 20 2.65 -2.47 7.35
N THR A 21 3.34 -2.62 8.48
CA THR A 21 3.72 -3.94 8.99
C THR A 21 2.45 -4.82 9.13
N PRO A 22 2.47 -6.10 8.68
CA PRO A 22 1.31 -6.99 8.70
C PRO A 22 1.04 -7.56 10.11
N THR A 23 0.90 -6.68 11.11
CA THR A 23 0.75 -7.05 12.53
C THR A 23 -0.55 -7.79 12.78
N GLY A 24 -0.45 -9.09 13.04
CA GLY A 24 -1.62 -9.95 13.27
C GLY A 24 -2.45 -10.21 12.00
N MET A 25 -1.90 -9.95 10.81
CA MET A 25 -2.62 -10.14 9.54
C MET A 25 -3.20 -11.56 9.44
N GLY A 26 -4.52 -11.66 9.31
CA GLY A 26 -5.24 -12.94 9.23
C GLY A 26 -5.41 -13.64 10.58
N SER A 27 -5.32 -12.91 11.69
CA SER A 27 -5.50 -13.42 13.05
C SER A 27 -6.34 -12.48 13.92
N THR A 28 -6.58 -12.87 15.17
CA THR A 28 -7.27 -12.04 16.17
C THR A 28 -6.41 -10.83 16.56
N ASN A 29 -7.06 -9.70 16.86
CA ASN A 29 -6.39 -8.45 17.25
C ASN A 29 -5.43 -7.88 16.19
N GLU A 30 -5.71 -8.13 14.90
CA GLU A 30 -5.08 -7.44 13.77
C GLU A 30 -5.22 -5.93 13.93
N ASN A 31 -4.11 -5.20 13.88
CA ASN A 31 -4.10 -3.76 14.16
C ASN A 31 -2.95 -3.03 13.46
N VAL A 32 -3.03 -1.70 13.44
CA VAL A 32 -1.99 -0.80 12.96
C VAL A 32 -1.91 0.44 13.87
N PRO A 33 -0.71 0.97 14.17
CA PRO A 33 -0.55 2.25 14.85
C PRO A 33 -1.19 3.42 14.07
N ILE A 34 -1.79 4.37 14.78
CA ILE A 34 -2.54 5.50 14.17
C ILE A 34 -1.61 6.40 13.35
N ASP A 35 -0.40 6.66 13.84
CA ASP A 35 0.62 7.45 13.16
C ASP A 35 1.05 6.81 11.84
N VAL A 36 1.23 5.49 11.83
CA VAL A 36 1.52 4.71 10.62
C VAL A 36 0.34 4.80 9.63
N TYR A 37 -0.90 4.65 10.11
CA TYR A 37 -2.08 4.81 9.26
C TYR A 37 -2.13 6.21 8.59
N LEU A 38 -1.94 7.27 9.38
CA LEU A 38 -1.96 8.64 8.86
C LEU A 38 -0.80 8.92 7.90
N HIS A 39 0.38 8.32 8.14
CA HIS A 39 1.51 8.38 7.22
C HIS A 39 1.19 7.75 5.85
N LEU A 40 0.54 6.57 5.85
CA LEU A 40 0.15 5.88 4.62
C LEU A 40 -0.89 6.66 3.82
N VAL A 41 -1.90 7.23 4.50
CA VAL A 41 -2.92 8.08 3.84
C VAL A 41 -2.26 9.25 3.12
N LYS A 42 -1.36 9.97 3.79
CA LYS A 42 -0.62 11.09 3.20
C LYS A 42 0.24 10.64 2.02
N THR A 43 0.95 9.54 2.16
CA THR A 43 1.83 9.02 1.11
C THR A 43 1.04 8.68 -0.14
N HIS A 44 -0.05 7.92 -0.02
CA HIS A 44 -0.89 7.57 -1.18
C HIS A 44 -1.55 8.79 -1.81
N ALA A 45 -2.05 9.73 -1.01
CA ALA A 45 -2.66 10.95 -1.53
C ALA A 45 -1.66 11.79 -2.32
N LEU A 46 -0.46 12.01 -1.79
CA LEU A 46 0.58 12.80 -2.46
C LEU A 46 1.14 12.07 -3.68
N SER A 47 1.36 10.75 -3.62
CA SER A 47 1.80 9.98 -4.78
C SER A 47 0.76 9.95 -5.90
N ALA A 48 -0.53 9.87 -5.57
CA ALA A 48 -1.60 9.92 -6.56
C ALA A 48 -1.70 11.31 -7.20
N TYR A 49 -1.59 12.38 -6.39
CA TYR A 49 -1.52 13.74 -6.90
C TYR A 49 -0.35 13.91 -7.87
N ASP A 50 0.87 13.59 -7.42
CA ASP A 50 2.10 13.72 -8.21
C ASP A 50 2.02 12.93 -9.54
N TYR A 51 1.46 11.72 -9.51
CA TYR A 51 1.28 10.88 -10.71
C TYR A 51 0.25 11.44 -11.71
N LEU A 52 -0.79 12.13 -11.24
CA LEU A 52 -1.86 12.65 -12.09
C LEU A 52 -1.62 14.06 -12.60
N THR A 53 -0.71 14.82 -11.96
CA THR A 53 -0.41 16.21 -12.33
C THR A 53 0.91 16.40 -13.05
N ASN A 54 1.77 15.38 -13.08
CA ASN A 54 3.00 15.35 -13.87
C ASN A 54 2.82 14.51 -15.14
#